data_AF-A0A8W8M618-F1
#
_entry.id   AF-A0A8W8M618-F1
#
_cell.length_a   1.000
_cell.length_b   1.000
_cell.length_c   1.000
_cell.angle_alpha   90.00
_cell.angle_beta   90.00
_cell.angle_gamma   90.00
#
_symmetry.space_group_name_H-M   'P 1'
#
loop_
_entity.id
_entity.type
_entity.pdbx_description
1 polymer ?
#
loop_
_entity_poly.entity_id
_entity_poly.type
_entity_poly.pdbx_seq_one_letter_code
_entity_poly.pdbx_strand_id
1 'polypeptide(L)'
;MTSVSEIQVDAEEINSLLYAAKNGQWNVVWKILGHPSKPRKPFLLNCIPENRRWGVLHQAIWWNNYSVVNKLLQFPTCDIRIKAKEGVSEIGPTGGKSAEEIASGFKRTEIAQLLKNNVSRLGAQAPETFHPLSSGLEDYVLSLLKVTLAAYKTAFQPQQIESKTFNDLLREVWQNVNAVPGRWKVARDKVAEAAYVVCEETCNNIKACKRKQEFYEAIINAYTIEENYLYDHLNTALRRQRQADYMPTADDLALGPYVLMYQLLLLFWNKLRKESSITYRRMRVSATDLEKYQVGTKFAWMSFVSSSVTNRTPDRTNTDQTNISLKLI
;
A
#
# COMPACT_ATOMS: atom_id res chain seq x y z
N MET A 1 -11.66 -1.69 17.83
CA MET A 1 -10.53 -2.64 17.68
C MET A 1 -10.91 -3.76 16.72
N THR A 2 -10.37 -3.77 15.51
CA THR A 2 -10.44 -4.93 14.60
C THR A 2 -9.72 -6.13 15.20
N SER A 3 -10.38 -7.27 15.23
CA SER A 3 -9.81 -8.52 15.73
C SER A 3 -8.81 -9.13 14.73
N VAL A 4 -7.79 -9.84 15.23
CA VAL A 4 -6.87 -10.63 14.38
C VAL A 4 -7.65 -11.63 13.50
N SER A 5 -8.83 -12.06 13.95
CA SER A 5 -9.72 -12.94 13.19
C SER A 5 -10.22 -12.32 11.89
N GLU A 6 -10.49 -11.00 11.84
CA GLU A 6 -10.91 -10.32 10.61
C GLU A 6 -9.81 -10.36 9.53
N ILE A 7 -8.53 -10.25 9.93
CA ILE A 7 -7.40 -10.37 8.99
C ILE A 7 -7.33 -11.77 8.39
N GLN A 8 -7.67 -12.81 9.17
CA GLN A 8 -7.70 -14.19 8.67
C GLN A 8 -8.86 -14.42 7.71
N VAL A 9 -10.05 -13.90 8.04
CA VAL A 9 -11.22 -13.93 7.16
C VAL A 9 -10.91 -13.22 5.84
N ASP A 10 -10.30 -12.04 5.90
CA ASP A 10 -9.89 -11.29 4.70
C ASP A 10 -8.87 -12.09 3.87
N ALA A 11 -7.93 -12.80 4.50
CA ALA A 11 -6.96 -13.63 3.78
C ALA A 11 -7.64 -14.78 3.01
N GLU A 12 -8.65 -15.42 3.61
CA GLU A 12 -9.45 -16.48 2.98
C GLU A 12 -10.29 -15.93 1.82
N GLU A 13 -10.93 -14.77 2.03
CA GLU A 13 -11.74 -14.12 1.00
C GLU A 13 -10.89 -13.64 -0.17
N ILE A 14 -9.70 -13.04 0.06
CA ILE A 14 -8.76 -12.65 -1.00
C ILE A 14 -8.37 -13.85 -1.85
N ASN A 15 -8.00 -14.97 -1.22
CA ASN A 15 -7.61 -16.18 -1.93
C ASN A 15 -8.79 -16.76 -2.73
N SER A 16 -9.97 -16.83 -2.12
CA SER A 16 -11.19 -17.31 -2.77
C SER A 16 -11.61 -16.44 -3.95
N LEU A 17 -11.52 -15.12 -3.80
CA LEU A 17 -11.84 -14.13 -4.82
C LEU A 17 -10.95 -14.30 -6.06
N LEU A 18 -9.63 -14.33 -5.87
CA LEU A 18 -8.68 -14.44 -6.98
C LEU A 18 -8.69 -15.82 -7.61
N TYR A 19 -8.90 -16.88 -6.82
CA TYR A 19 -9.08 -18.23 -7.35
C TYR A 19 -10.35 -18.32 -8.21
N ALA A 20 -11.48 -17.78 -7.74
CA ALA A 20 -12.72 -17.75 -8.50
C ALA A 20 -12.58 -16.95 -9.80
N ALA A 21 -11.98 -15.76 -9.73
CA ALA A 21 -11.74 -14.91 -10.90
C ALA A 21 -10.83 -15.60 -11.93
N LYS A 22 -9.74 -16.26 -11.49
CA LYS A 22 -8.84 -17.03 -12.37
C LYS A 22 -9.60 -18.13 -13.12
N ASN A 23 -10.54 -18.79 -12.46
CA ASN A 23 -11.32 -19.90 -13.03
C ASN A 23 -12.66 -19.48 -13.66
N GLY A 24 -12.90 -18.19 -13.87
CA GLY A 24 -14.14 -17.69 -14.49
C GLY A 24 -15.41 -17.88 -13.65
N GLN A 25 -15.28 -18.16 -12.35
CA GLN A 25 -16.38 -18.41 -11.43
C GLN A 25 -16.98 -17.09 -10.89
N TRP A 26 -17.52 -16.26 -11.78
CA TRP A 26 -17.96 -14.90 -11.45
C TRP A 26 -19.08 -14.84 -10.39
N ASN A 27 -19.90 -15.88 -10.27
CA ASN A 27 -20.91 -15.97 -9.20
C ASN A 27 -20.27 -15.95 -7.80
N VAL A 28 -19.11 -16.58 -7.62
CA VAL A 28 -18.37 -16.55 -6.35
C VAL A 28 -17.74 -15.17 -6.14
N VAL A 29 -17.18 -14.58 -7.20
CA VAL A 29 -16.65 -13.20 -7.18
C VAL A 29 -17.72 -12.21 -6.69
N TRP A 30 -18.95 -12.31 -7.21
CA TRP A 30 -20.06 -11.43 -6.80
C TRP A 30 -20.58 -11.69 -5.40
N LYS A 31 -20.47 -12.92 -4.88
CA LYS A 31 -20.80 -13.20 -3.46
C LYS A 31 -19.85 -12.45 -2.50
N ILE A 32 -18.58 -12.34 -2.87
CA ILE A 32 -17.54 -11.67 -2.06
C ILE A 32 -17.63 -10.15 -2.24
N LEU A 33 -17.57 -9.64 -3.47
CA LEU A 33 -17.55 -8.20 -3.73
C LEU A 33 -18.92 -7.53 -3.52
N GLY A 34 -20.01 -8.29 -3.64
CA GLY A 34 -21.39 -7.77 -3.65
C GLY A 34 -21.80 -7.24 -5.03
N HIS A 35 -22.67 -6.23 -5.03
CA HIS A 35 -23.16 -5.56 -6.24
C HIS A 35 -22.58 -4.14 -6.31
N PRO A 36 -22.34 -3.54 -7.50
CA PRO A 36 -21.86 -2.15 -7.59
C PRO A 36 -22.69 -1.13 -6.79
N SER A 37 -24.01 -1.31 -6.70
CA SER A 37 -24.91 -0.45 -5.92
C SER A 37 -24.99 -0.80 -4.42
N LYS A 38 -24.46 -1.96 -4.01
CA LYS A 38 -24.40 -2.40 -2.61
C LYS A 38 -23.11 -3.21 -2.40
N PRO A 39 -21.95 -2.54 -2.43
CA PRO A 39 -20.66 -3.21 -2.30
C PRO A 39 -20.47 -3.76 -0.88
N ARG A 40 -19.71 -4.85 -0.75
CA ARG A 40 -19.35 -5.45 0.55
C ARG A 40 -17.92 -5.06 0.95
N LYS A 41 -16.92 -5.66 0.30
CA LYS A 41 -15.49 -5.34 0.48
C LYS A 41 -14.87 -4.92 -0.86
N PRO A 42 -15.28 -3.77 -1.40
CA PRO A 42 -14.96 -3.38 -2.77
C PRO A 42 -13.47 -3.06 -2.98
N PHE A 43 -12.70 -2.79 -1.91
CA PHE A 43 -11.25 -2.61 -1.96
C PHE A 43 -10.49 -3.88 -2.36
N LEU A 44 -11.08 -5.07 -2.17
CA LEU A 44 -10.47 -6.35 -2.57
C LEU A 44 -10.28 -6.48 -4.09
N LEU A 45 -11.03 -5.70 -4.88
CA LEU A 45 -10.92 -5.64 -6.33
C LEU A 45 -9.51 -5.24 -6.80
N ASN A 46 -8.86 -4.34 -6.05
CA ASN A 46 -7.54 -3.82 -6.35
C ASN A 46 -6.41 -4.65 -5.71
N CYS A 47 -6.75 -5.65 -4.88
CA CYS A 47 -5.76 -6.49 -4.20
C CYS A 47 -5.14 -7.50 -5.17
N ILE A 48 -3.80 -7.58 -5.16
CA ILE A 48 -3.05 -8.67 -5.79
C ILE A 48 -2.24 -9.37 -4.69
N PRO A 49 -2.62 -10.59 -4.25
CA PRO A 49 -1.93 -11.27 -3.16
C PRO A 49 -0.53 -11.76 -3.57
N GLU A 50 0.27 -12.17 -2.59
CA GLU A 50 1.69 -12.50 -2.73
C GLU A 50 2.03 -13.57 -3.79
N ASN A 51 1.10 -14.49 -4.07
CA ASN A 51 1.27 -15.62 -4.99
C ASN A 51 0.53 -15.41 -6.32
N ARG A 52 0.21 -14.16 -6.64
CA ARG A 52 -0.45 -13.76 -7.88
C ARG A 52 0.31 -12.63 -8.51
N ARG A 53 0.23 -12.55 -9.84
CA ARG A 53 0.72 -11.41 -10.62
C ARG A 53 -0.40 -10.48 -11.06
N TRP A 54 -1.63 -10.97 -11.03
CA TRP A 54 -2.79 -10.36 -11.63
C TRP A 54 -3.93 -10.24 -10.61
N GLY A 55 -4.53 -9.06 -10.54
CA GLY A 55 -5.78 -8.77 -9.81
C GLY A 55 -7.04 -9.26 -10.55
N VAL A 56 -8.22 -9.06 -9.94
CA VAL A 56 -9.51 -9.52 -10.49
C VAL A 56 -9.82 -8.89 -11.86
N LEU A 57 -9.54 -7.60 -12.04
CA LEU A 57 -9.77 -6.91 -13.32
C LEU A 57 -8.95 -7.55 -14.45
N HIS A 58 -7.68 -7.85 -14.21
CA HIS A 58 -6.83 -8.55 -15.16
C HIS A 58 -7.38 -9.92 -15.55
N GLN A 59 -7.86 -10.70 -14.57
CA GLN A 59 -8.49 -12.00 -14.84
C GLN A 59 -9.72 -11.84 -15.75
N ALA A 60 -10.58 -10.84 -15.51
CA ALA A 60 -11.76 -10.60 -16.33
C ALA A 60 -11.41 -10.26 -17.79
N ILE A 61 -10.33 -9.51 -17.99
CA ILE A 61 -9.80 -9.17 -19.32
C ILE A 61 -9.30 -10.41 -20.06
N TRP A 62 -8.58 -11.30 -19.37
CA TRP A 62 -8.08 -12.55 -19.96
C TRP A 62 -9.21 -13.46 -20.46
N TRP A 63 -10.26 -13.60 -19.64
CA TRP A 63 -11.48 -14.31 -20.01
C TRP A 63 -12.28 -13.66 -21.15
N ASN A 64 -11.85 -12.49 -21.65
CA ASN A 64 -12.53 -11.69 -22.68
C ASN A 64 -14.01 -11.42 -22.34
N ASN A 65 -14.33 -11.24 -21.06
CA ASN A 65 -15.70 -11.11 -20.62
C ASN A 65 -16.07 -9.64 -20.46
N TYR A 66 -16.53 -9.03 -21.56
CA TYR A 66 -16.92 -7.62 -21.59
C TYR A 66 -17.95 -7.27 -20.51
N SER A 67 -18.97 -8.12 -20.31
CA SER A 67 -20.03 -7.89 -19.31
C SER A 67 -19.47 -7.84 -17.89
N VAL A 68 -18.56 -8.76 -17.55
CA VAL A 68 -17.88 -8.76 -16.25
C VAL A 68 -17.00 -7.53 -16.09
N VAL A 69 -16.18 -7.18 -17.07
CA VAL A 69 -15.33 -5.98 -17.01
C VAL A 69 -16.20 -4.74 -16.81
N ASN A 70 -17.24 -4.57 -17.62
CA ASN A 70 -18.16 -3.45 -17.50
C ASN A 70 -18.82 -3.37 -16.10
N LYS A 71 -19.19 -4.52 -15.52
CA LYS A 71 -19.72 -4.57 -14.15
C LYS A 71 -18.67 -4.23 -13.09
N LEU A 72 -17.42 -4.67 -13.24
CA LEU A 72 -16.32 -4.31 -12.34
C LEU A 72 -16.09 -2.79 -12.35
N LEU A 73 -16.08 -2.17 -13.53
CA LEU A 73 -15.90 -0.72 -13.69
C LEU A 73 -17.03 0.12 -13.09
N GLN A 74 -18.15 -0.49 -12.71
CA GLN A 74 -19.22 0.21 -12.00
C GLN A 74 -18.91 0.38 -10.51
N PHE A 75 -18.01 -0.43 -9.92
CA PHE A 75 -17.59 -0.26 -8.53
C PHE A 75 -16.79 1.03 -8.39
N PRO A 76 -17.13 1.92 -7.43
CA PRO A 76 -16.39 3.15 -7.21
C PRO A 76 -14.90 2.93 -6.89
N THR A 77 -14.56 1.80 -6.28
CA THR A 77 -13.18 1.44 -5.92
C THR A 77 -12.38 0.82 -7.04
N CYS A 78 -12.98 0.50 -8.20
CA CYS A 78 -12.26 -0.19 -9.26
C CYS A 78 -11.16 0.70 -9.83
N ASP A 79 -9.89 0.32 -9.59
CA ASP A 79 -8.75 1.05 -10.14
C ASP A 79 -8.43 0.56 -11.54
N ILE A 80 -8.80 1.35 -12.54
CA ILE A 80 -8.49 1.05 -13.95
C ILE A 80 -6.99 1.14 -14.25
N ARG A 81 -6.22 1.83 -13.40
CA ARG A 81 -4.77 2.00 -13.55
C ARG A 81 -3.98 0.89 -12.85
N ILE A 82 -4.66 -0.09 -12.26
CA ILE A 82 -4.01 -1.27 -11.66
C ILE A 82 -2.99 -1.86 -12.63
N LYS A 83 -1.77 -2.04 -12.14
CA LYS A 83 -0.67 -2.70 -12.86
C LYS A 83 -0.50 -4.13 -12.39
N ALA A 84 -0.11 -5.01 -13.29
CA ALA A 84 0.32 -6.36 -12.91
C ALA A 84 1.65 -6.29 -12.15
N LYS A 85 1.82 -7.17 -11.15
CA LYS A 85 3.08 -7.27 -10.40
C LYS A 85 4.22 -7.73 -11.28
N GLU A 86 5.43 -7.42 -10.83
CA GLU A 86 6.67 -7.80 -11.49
C GLU A 86 6.78 -9.31 -11.76
N GLY A 87 7.40 -9.64 -12.89
CA GLY A 87 7.70 -11.02 -13.29
C GLY A 87 6.80 -11.54 -14.40
N VAL A 88 7.02 -12.82 -14.71
CA VAL A 88 6.30 -13.54 -15.77
C VAL A 88 5.11 -14.27 -15.16
N SER A 89 3.93 -14.07 -15.73
CA SER A 89 2.73 -14.83 -15.38
C SER A 89 2.63 -16.09 -16.25
N GLU A 90 1.72 -17.00 -15.91
CA GLU A 90 1.42 -18.23 -16.70
C GLU A 90 1.09 -17.93 -18.17
N ILE A 91 0.69 -16.69 -18.49
CA ILE A 91 0.22 -16.24 -19.79
C ILE A 91 1.14 -15.18 -20.44
N GLY A 92 2.31 -14.94 -19.85
CA GLY A 92 3.37 -14.15 -20.45
C GLY A 92 3.93 -13.00 -19.58
N PRO A 93 4.87 -12.22 -20.14
CA PRO A 93 5.57 -11.13 -19.46
C PRO A 93 4.69 -9.87 -19.43
N THR A 94 3.83 -9.77 -18.43
CA THR A 94 2.91 -8.64 -18.27
C THR A 94 3.24 -7.75 -17.09
N GLY A 95 4.32 -8.01 -16.36
CA GLY A 95 4.69 -7.21 -15.19
C GLY A 95 4.81 -5.72 -15.51
N GLY A 96 4.21 -4.87 -14.68
CA GLY A 96 4.17 -3.42 -14.84
C GLY A 96 3.13 -2.90 -15.83
N LYS A 97 2.53 -3.76 -16.66
CA LYS A 97 1.48 -3.36 -17.60
C LYS A 97 0.17 -3.10 -16.88
N SER A 98 -0.51 -2.03 -17.28
CA SER A 98 -1.86 -1.70 -16.88
C SER A 98 -2.90 -2.67 -17.44
N ALA A 99 -4.12 -2.59 -16.91
CA ALA A 99 -5.28 -3.32 -17.43
C ALA A 99 -5.51 -3.06 -18.94
N GLU A 100 -5.37 -1.82 -19.40
CA GLU A 100 -5.55 -1.47 -20.81
C GLU A 100 -4.45 -2.07 -21.70
N GLU A 101 -3.19 -1.93 -21.31
CA GLU A 101 -2.07 -2.50 -22.07
C GLU A 101 -2.17 -4.03 -22.17
N ILE A 102 -2.66 -4.69 -21.10
CA ILE A 102 -2.94 -6.12 -21.10
C ILE A 102 -4.08 -6.46 -22.07
N ALA A 103 -5.19 -5.71 -22.04
CA ALA A 103 -6.31 -5.92 -22.96
C ALA A 103 -5.87 -5.75 -24.43
N SER A 104 -5.13 -4.69 -24.73
CA SER A 104 -4.56 -4.41 -26.05
C SER A 104 -3.58 -5.50 -26.48
N GLY A 105 -2.69 -5.94 -25.59
CA GLY A 105 -1.72 -7.02 -25.86
C GLY A 105 -2.38 -8.36 -26.22
N PHE A 106 -3.53 -8.68 -25.61
CA PHE A 106 -4.32 -9.87 -25.94
C PHE A 106 -5.35 -9.66 -27.06
N LYS A 107 -5.31 -8.51 -27.76
CA LYS A 107 -6.25 -8.15 -28.84
C LYS A 107 -7.73 -8.17 -28.39
N ARG A 108 -8.00 -7.76 -27.14
CA ARG A 108 -9.36 -7.60 -26.60
C ARG A 108 -9.86 -6.18 -26.89
N THR A 109 -10.01 -5.84 -28.17
CA THR A 109 -10.21 -4.46 -28.66
C THR A 109 -11.39 -3.73 -28.00
N GLU A 110 -12.54 -4.39 -27.85
CA GLU A 110 -13.72 -3.78 -27.21
C GLU A 110 -13.48 -3.46 -25.72
N ILE A 111 -12.78 -4.35 -25.02
CA ILE A 111 -12.42 -4.17 -23.61
C ILE A 111 -11.36 -3.08 -23.46
N ALA A 112 -10.36 -3.04 -24.33
CA ALA A 112 -9.35 -1.98 -24.35
C ALA A 112 -9.99 -0.60 -24.59
N GLN A 113 -10.95 -0.52 -25.52
CA GLN A 113 -11.69 0.72 -25.76
C GLN A 113 -12.56 1.11 -24.57
N LEU A 114 -13.22 0.14 -23.92
CA LEU A 114 -13.98 0.36 -22.69
C LEU A 114 -13.10 0.95 -21.58
N LEU A 115 -11.89 0.40 -21.38
CA LEU A 115 -10.95 0.87 -20.36
C LEU A 115 -10.42 2.29 -20.68
N LYS A 116 -10.12 2.59 -21.95
CA LYS A 116 -9.68 3.95 -22.36
C LYS A 116 -10.75 5.01 -22.17
N ASN A 117 -12.01 4.67 -22.45
CA ASN A 117 -13.13 5.61 -22.35
C ASN A 117 -13.64 5.76 -20.91
N ASN A 118 -13.28 4.86 -20.00
CA ASN A 118 -13.72 4.92 -18.62
C ASN A 118 -12.87 5.91 -17.83
N VAL A 119 -13.53 6.84 -17.14
CA VAL A 119 -12.88 7.72 -16.17
C VAL A 119 -12.92 7.01 -14.82
N SER A 120 -11.75 6.83 -14.20
CA SER A 120 -11.62 6.27 -12.86
C SER A 120 -12.60 6.93 -11.90
N ARG A 121 -13.44 6.10 -11.26
CA ARG A 121 -14.43 6.54 -10.25
C ARG A 121 -13.84 6.64 -8.85
N LEU A 122 -12.64 6.11 -8.63
CA LEU A 122 -11.76 6.59 -7.58
C LEU A 122 -11.48 8.05 -7.95
N GLY A 123 -12.30 8.99 -7.45
CA GLY A 123 -12.18 10.40 -7.77
C GLY A 123 -10.82 10.96 -7.36
N ALA A 124 -10.66 12.29 -7.42
CA ALA A 124 -9.51 12.94 -6.81
C ALA A 124 -9.57 12.76 -5.27
N GLN A 125 -9.14 11.60 -4.79
CA GLN A 125 -8.89 11.32 -3.38
C GLN A 125 -7.57 11.97 -3.00
N ALA A 126 -7.45 13.28 -3.19
CA ALA A 126 -6.37 14.05 -2.60
C ALA A 126 -6.55 13.90 -1.09
N PRO A 127 -5.71 13.08 -0.42
CA PRO A 127 -5.90 12.88 0.99
C PRO A 127 -5.61 14.20 1.70
N GLU A 128 -6.36 14.49 2.77
CA GLU A 128 -6.08 15.68 3.59
C GLU A 128 -4.62 15.64 4.05
N THR A 129 -3.96 16.80 4.01
CA THR A 129 -2.55 16.87 4.38
C THR A 129 -2.33 16.46 5.84
N PHE A 130 -3.31 16.72 6.71
CA PHE A 130 -3.33 16.35 8.12
C PHE A 130 -4.75 16.01 8.56
N HIS A 131 -4.87 15.23 9.64
CA HIS A 131 -6.16 14.93 10.26
C HIS A 131 -6.20 15.44 11.71
N PRO A 132 -7.30 16.07 12.15
CA PRO A 132 -7.52 16.40 13.55
C PRO A 132 -7.48 15.12 14.41
N LEU A 133 -6.77 15.17 15.53
CA LEU A 133 -6.68 14.06 16.47
C LEU A 133 -7.97 14.03 17.33
N SER A 134 -8.93 13.19 16.96
CA SER A 134 -10.14 12.93 17.75
C SER A 134 -10.14 11.50 18.33
N SER A 135 -10.74 11.33 19.51
CA SER A 135 -10.72 10.09 20.30
C SER A 135 -11.46 8.88 19.67
N GLY A 136 -12.01 9.02 18.46
CA GLY A 136 -12.77 7.97 17.76
C GLY A 136 -12.13 7.48 16.46
N LEU A 137 -10.99 8.03 16.03
CA LEU A 137 -10.38 7.72 14.71
C LEU A 137 -9.31 6.61 14.76
N GLU A 138 -9.04 6.00 15.92
CA GLU A 138 -7.97 5.00 16.08
C GLU A 138 -8.17 3.73 15.22
N ASP A 139 -9.41 3.32 14.97
CA ASP A 139 -9.70 2.07 14.24
C ASP A 139 -9.34 2.12 12.74
N TYR A 140 -9.27 3.31 12.15
CA TYR A 140 -8.93 3.53 10.73
C TYR A 140 -7.44 3.51 10.45
N VAL A 141 -6.60 3.66 11.48
CA VAL A 141 -5.16 3.98 11.34
C VAL A 141 -4.34 2.86 10.69
N LEU A 142 -4.89 1.65 10.58
CA LEU A 142 -4.13 0.43 10.27
C LEU A 142 -4.73 -0.38 9.11
N SER A 143 -5.70 0.17 8.36
CA SER A 143 -6.41 -0.55 7.29
C SER A 143 -5.45 -1.11 6.22
N LEU A 144 -4.44 -0.33 5.82
CA LEU A 144 -3.46 -0.81 4.85
C LEU A 144 -2.61 -1.97 5.40
N LEU A 145 -2.19 -1.90 6.67
CA LEU A 145 -1.42 -2.97 7.32
C LEU A 145 -2.26 -4.24 7.47
N LYS A 146 -3.54 -4.11 7.86
CA LYS A 146 -4.48 -5.25 7.97
C LYS A 146 -4.64 -5.96 6.63
N VAL A 147 -4.94 -5.21 5.56
CA VAL A 147 -5.08 -5.77 4.21
C VAL A 147 -3.76 -6.37 3.71
N THR A 148 -2.63 -5.74 4.01
CA THR A 148 -1.30 -6.27 3.67
C THR A 148 -1.05 -7.62 4.35
N LEU A 149 -1.29 -7.70 5.66
CA LEU A 149 -1.11 -8.93 6.41
C LEU A 149 -2.03 -10.03 5.87
N ALA A 150 -3.26 -9.71 5.47
CA ALA A 150 -4.17 -10.66 4.82
C ALA A 150 -3.65 -11.13 3.45
N ALA A 151 -3.23 -10.19 2.58
CA ALA A 151 -2.79 -10.48 1.20
C ALA A 151 -1.40 -11.13 1.10
N TYR A 152 -0.55 -10.97 2.12
CA TYR A 152 0.81 -11.51 2.21
C TYR A 152 1.00 -12.38 3.46
N LYS A 153 -0.05 -13.15 3.80
CA LYS A 153 -0.10 -14.00 4.99
C LYS A 153 1.12 -14.92 5.07
N THR A 154 1.48 -15.63 4.01
CA THR A 154 2.56 -16.62 4.04
C THR A 154 3.96 -16.00 4.07
N ALA A 155 4.15 -14.79 3.56
CA ALA A 155 5.43 -14.08 3.63
C ALA A 155 5.71 -13.43 4.98
N PHE A 156 4.70 -12.90 5.67
CA PHE A 156 4.91 -12.12 6.90
C PHE A 156 4.44 -12.83 8.17
N GLN A 157 3.28 -13.47 8.14
CA GLN A 157 2.71 -14.07 9.36
C GLN A 157 3.41 -15.41 9.70
N PRO A 158 3.51 -15.76 10.98
CA PRO A 158 3.87 -17.12 11.39
C PRO A 158 2.79 -18.13 10.97
N GLN A 159 3.12 -19.43 10.95
CA GLN A 159 2.15 -20.48 10.61
C GLN A 159 1.03 -20.63 11.64
N GLN A 160 1.37 -20.44 12.91
CA GLN A 160 0.44 -20.42 14.03
C GLN A 160 0.42 -19.01 14.61
N ILE A 161 -0.78 -18.46 14.78
CA ILE A 161 -0.99 -17.12 15.31
C ILE A 161 -1.71 -17.29 16.63
N GLU A 162 -1.07 -16.84 17.71
CA GLU A 162 -1.64 -16.89 19.05
C GLU A 162 -2.18 -15.52 19.48
N SER A 163 -1.75 -14.46 18.78
CA SER A 163 -2.14 -13.08 19.00
C SER A 163 -3.65 -12.85 18.92
N LYS A 164 -4.16 -12.21 19.97
CA LYS A 164 -5.55 -11.72 20.02
C LYS A 164 -5.65 -10.24 19.63
N THR A 165 -4.58 -9.47 19.83
CA THR A 165 -4.53 -8.05 19.49
C THR A 165 -3.68 -7.80 18.26
N PHE A 166 -3.93 -6.69 17.57
CA PHE A 166 -3.15 -6.30 16.40
C PHE A 166 -1.69 -5.97 16.75
N ASN A 167 -1.43 -5.39 17.92
CA ASN A 167 -0.07 -5.05 18.36
C ASN A 167 0.75 -6.31 18.65
N ASP A 168 0.13 -7.33 19.26
CA ASP A 168 0.78 -8.62 19.48
C ASP A 168 1.08 -9.29 18.14
N LEU A 169 0.15 -9.21 17.17
CA LEU A 169 0.36 -9.75 15.83
C LEU A 169 1.55 -9.07 15.14
N LEU A 170 1.70 -7.75 15.23
CA LEU A 170 2.87 -7.06 14.67
C LEU A 170 4.18 -7.52 15.32
N ARG A 171 4.17 -7.80 16.63
CA ARG A 171 5.34 -8.34 17.34
C ARG A 171 5.68 -9.75 16.88
N GLU A 172 4.68 -10.63 16.72
CA GLU A 172 4.85 -11.98 16.18
C GLU A 172 5.39 -11.94 14.74
N VAL A 173 4.84 -11.07 13.88
CA VAL A 173 5.31 -10.86 12.52
C VAL A 173 6.77 -10.40 12.51
N TRP A 174 7.15 -9.43 13.36
CA TRP A 174 8.54 -9.01 13.48
C TRP A 174 9.45 -10.16 13.91
N GLN A 175 9.06 -10.93 14.92
CA GLN A 175 9.83 -12.09 15.38
C GLN A 175 9.99 -13.13 14.26
N ASN A 176 8.92 -13.41 13.51
CA ASN A 176 8.95 -14.32 12.37
C ASN A 176 9.92 -13.83 11.28
N VAL A 177 9.85 -12.55 10.89
CA VAL A 177 10.74 -12.00 9.86
C VAL A 177 12.19 -11.92 10.33
N ASN A 178 12.41 -11.48 11.58
CA ASN A 178 13.72 -11.14 12.08
C ASN A 178 14.50 -12.34 12.65
N ALA A 179 13.84 -13.24 13.37
CA ALA A 179 14.50 -14.32 14.12
C ALA A 179 14.52 -15.65 13.36
N VAL A 180 13.49 -15.97 12.58
CA VAL A 180 13.41 -17.26 11.88
C VAL A 180 14.35 -17.25 10.66
N PRO A 181 15.24 -18.26 10.52
CA PRO A 181 16.19 -18.33 9.41
C PRO A 181 15.51 -18.23 8.04
N GLY A 182 16.04 -17.36 7.17
CA GLY A 182 15.56 -17.21 5.79
C GLY A 182 14.28 -16.39 5.60
N ARG A 183 13.45 -16.17 6.63
CA ARG A 183 12.19 -15.43 6.52
C ARG A 183 12.37 -13.97 6.09
N TRP A 184 13.46 -13.32 6.54
CA TRP A 184 13.82 -11.98 6.06
C TRP A 184 14.02 -11.92 4.53
N LYS A 185 14.49 -12.99 3.88
CA LYS A 185 14.67 -13.03 2.41
C LYS A 185 13.31 -13.07 1.71
N VAL A 186 12.38 -13.86 2.24
CA VAL A 186 10.99 -13.92 1.74
C VAL A 186 10.34 -12.53 1.86
N ALA A 187 10.48 -11.88 3.02
CA ALA A 187 10.00 -10.53 3.22
C ALA A 187 10.65 -9.54 2.24
N ARG A 188 11.98 -9.55 2.11
CA ARG A 188 12.73 -8.74 1.13
C ARG A 188 12.17 -8.88 -0.27
N ASP A 189 11.98 -10.12 -0.75
CA ASP A 189 11.52 -10.38 -2.10
C ASP A 189 10.10 -9.84 -2.33
N LYS A 190 9.20 -9.98 -1.34
CA LYS A 190 7.85 -9.42 -1.41
C LYS A 190 7.82 -7.90 -1.31
N VAL A 191 8.69 -7.30 -0.50
CA VAL A 191 8.80 -5.84 -0.40
C VAL A 191 9.38 -5.25 -1.69
N ALA A 192 10.38 -5.88 -2.30
CA ALA A 192 10.91 -5.48 -3.59
C ALA A 192 9.85 -5.56 -4.71
N GLU A 193 9.16 -6.70 -4.82
CA GLU A 193 8.11 -6.92 -5.83
C GLU A 193 6.96 -5.90 -5.69
N ALA A 194 6.62 -5.54 -4.45
CA ALA A 194 5.66 -4.49 -4.12
C ALA A 194 6.12 -3.10 -4.56
N ALA A 195 7.41 -2.77 -4.32
CA ALA A 195 7.97 -1.48 -4.69
C ALA A 195 8.07 -1.29 -6.22
N TYR A 196 8.24 -2.36 -7.00
CA TYR A 196 8.44 -2.30 -8.45
C TYR A 196 7.41 -1.44 -9.20
N VAL A 197 6.12 -1.57 -8.86
CA VAL A 197 5.05 -0.86 -9.60
C VAL A 197 5.04 0.65 -9.34
N VAL A 198 5.69 1.12 -8.27
CA VAL A 198 5.76 2.51 -7.84
C VAL A 198 7.16 3.12 -8.04
N CYS A 199 8.23 2.38 -7.71
CA CYS A 199 9.61 2.83 -7.77
C CYS A 199 10.55 1.65 -8.09
N GLU A 200 10.90 1.52 -9.36
CA GLU A 200 11.78 0.46 -9.87
C GLU A 200 13.18 0.51 -9.23
N GLU A 201 13.73 1.72 -9.03
CA GLU A 201 15.02 1.91 -8.37
C GLU A 201 15.01 1.34 -6.94
N THR A 202 13.98 1.65 -6.15
CA THR A 202 13.82 1.10 -4.80
C THR A 202 13.70 -0.42 -4.83
N CYS A 203 12.93 -0.96 -5.78
CA CYS A 203 12.84 -2.41 -6.00
C CYS A 203 14.23 -3.03 -6.21
N ASN A 204 15.02 -2.47 -7.13
CA ASN A 204 16.36 -2.99 -7.47
C ASN A 204 17.32 -2.92 -6.27
N ASN A 205 17.30 -1.81 -5.52
CA ASN A 205 18.11 -1.64 -4.32
C ASN A 205 17.77 -2.69 -3.24
N ILE A 206 16.48 -2.96 -3.02
CA ILE A 206 16.03 -3.96 -2.04
C ILE A 206 16.42 -5.37 -2.49
N LYS A 207 16.26 -5.72 -3.78
CA LYS A 207 16.66 -7.04 -4.32
C LYS A 207 18.15 -7.32 -4.17
N ALA A 208 18.97 -6.28 -4.36
CA ALA A 208 20.42 -6.40 -4.29
C ALA A 208 20.95 -6.71 -2.87
N CYS A 209 20.14 -6.50 -1.83
CA CYS A 209 20.52 -6.73 -0.44
C CYS A 209 20.82 -8.21 -0.18
N LYS A 210 22.08 -8.54 0.18
CA LYS A 210 22.54 -9.91 0.44
C LYS A 210 22.48 -10.26 1.93
N ARG A 211 22.47 -9.25 2.80
CA ARG A 211 22.40 -9.39 4.26
C ARG A 211 21.12 -8.77 4.81
N LYS A 212 20.60 -9.34 5.91
CA LYS A 212 19.41 -8.84 6.62
C LYS A 212 19.55 -7.37 7.04
N GLN A 213 20.74 -6.99 7.50
CA GLN A 213 21.04 -5.61 7.91
C GLN A 213 20.93 -4.64 6.71
N GLU A 214 21.50 -4.99 5.56
CA GLU A 214 21.43 -4.17 4.34
C GLU A 214 19.98 -3.99 3.89
N PHE A 215 19.17 -5.04 3.98
CA PHE A 215 17.74 -4.97 3.67
C PHE A 215 17.03 -3.96 4.58
N TYR A 216 17.25 -4.03 5.89
CA TYR A 216 16.62 -3.10 6.85
C TYR A 216 17.06 -1.66 6.62
N GLU A 217 18.35 -1.44 6.39
CA GLU A 217 18.90 -0.12 6.04
C GLU A 217 18.32 0.41 4.72
N ALA A 218 18.16 -0.44 3.70
CA ALA A 218 17.57 -0.06 2.42
C ALA A 218 16.12 0.41 2.57
N ILE A 219 15.31 -0.22 3.44
CA ILE A 219 13.95 0.24 3.73
C ILE A 219 13.97 1.63 4.37
N ILE A 220 14.79 1.85 5.41
CA ILE A 220 14.88 3.18 6.04
C ILE A 220 15.35 4.23 5.03
N ASN A 221 16.43 3.94 4.30
CA ASN A 221 17.05 4.88 3.38
C ASN A 221 16.12 5.26 2.22
N ALA A 222 15.38 4.29 1.67
CA ALA A 222 14.43 4.57 0.60
C ALA A 222 13.28 5.49 1.06
N TYR A 223 12.94 5.55 2.35
CA TYR A 223 11.97 6.53 2.84
C TYR A 223 12.59 7.92 3.09
N THR A 224 13.90 8.00 3.30
CA THR A 224 14.60 9.26 3.62
C THR A 224 15.09 10.04 2.40
N ILE A 225 15.17 9.42 1.23
CA ILE A 225 15.61 10.07 -0.01
C ILE A 225 14.41 10.86 -0.59
N GLU A 226 14.40 12.19 -0.42
CA GLU A 226 13.31 13.05 -0.90
C GLU A 226 13.21 13.10 -2.43
N GLU A 227 14.32 12.80 -3.12
CA GLU A 227 14.38 12.78 -4.58
C GLU A 227 13.68 11.55 -5.18
N ASN A 228 13.35 10.54 -4.36
CA ASN A 228 12.59 9.40 -4.84
C ASN A 228 11.09 9.65 -4.64
N TYR A 229 10.30 9.32 -5.67
CA TYR A 229 8.85 9.49 -5.64
C TYR A 229 8.16 8.56 -4.62
N LEU A 230 8.88 7.59 -4.06
CA LEU A 230 8.34 6.60 -3.12
C LEU A 230 7.79 7.26 -1.85
N TYR A 231 8.47 8.28 -1.32
CA TYR A 231 8.02 9.04 -0.16
C TYR A 231 6.61 9.63 -0.36
N ASP A 232 6.37 10.28 -1.50
CA ASP A 232 5.09 10.89 -1.82
C ASP A 232 3.98 9.84 -1.95
N HIS A 233 4.26 8.72 -2.62
CA HIS A 233 3.30 7.63 -2.75
C HIS A 233 2.97 6.98 -1.39
N LEU A 234 3.97 6.73 -0.55
CA LEU A 234 3.79 6.13 0.78
C LEU A 234 2.95 7.02 1.69
N ASN A 235 3.28 8.32 1.77
CA ASN A 235 2.50 9.24 2.60
C ASN A 235 1.08 9.43 2.07
N THR A 236 0.90 9.43 0.76
CA THR A 236 -0.43 9.48 0.15
C THR A 236 -1.26 8.25 0.56
N ALA A 237 -0.70 7.04 0.45
CA ALA A 237 -1.35 5.80 0.86
C ALA A 237 -1.71 5.80 2.36
N LEU A 238 -0.78 6.27 3.21
CA LEU A 238 -0.97 6.35 4.66
C LEU A 238 -2.02 7.36 5.09
N ARG A 239 -2.15 8.50 4.39
CA ARG A 239 -3.19 9.50 4.68
C ARG A 239 -4.57 8.98 4.23
N ARG A 240 -4.66 8.36 3.05
CA ARG A 240 -5.90 7.76 2.54
C ARG A 240 -6.52 6.73 3.48
N GLN A 241 -5.70 6.00 4.24
CA GLN A 241 -6.21 4.99 5.18
C GLN A 241 -7.11 5.56 6.29
N ARG A 242 -7.04 6.87 6.56
CA ARG A 242 -7.86 7.57 7.56
C ARG A 242 -9.15 8.19 7.00
N GLN A 243 -9.41 8.06 5.70
CA GLN A 243 -10.66 8.54 5.11
C GLN A 243 -11.84 7.63 5.48
N ALA A 244 -13.00 8.24 5.75
CA ALA A 244 -14.17 7.53 6.27
C ALA A 244 -14.69 6.42 5.34
N ASP A 245 -14.45 6.53 4.03
CA ASP A 245 -14.87 5.60 2.99
C ASP A 245 -13.77 4.63 2.54
N TYR A 246 -12.55 4.72 3.10
CA TYR A 246 -11.32 3.98 2.74
C TYR A 246 -11.38 3.23 1.39
N MET A 247 -11.02 3.93 0.32
CA MET A 247 -11.03 3.41 -1.04
C MET A 247 -9.61 3.39 -1.63
N PRO A 248 -8.73 2.47 -1.17
CA PRO A 248 -7.33 2.48 -1.58
C PRO A 248 -7.17 2.20 -3.08
N THR A 249 -6.25 2.92 -3.70
CA THR A 249 -5.81 2.67 -5.08
C THR A 249 -5.02 1.37 -5.16
N ALA A 250 -4.81 0.87 -6.36
CA ALA A 250 -3.93 -0.28 -6.59
C ALA A 250 -2.50 -0.01 -6.11
N ASP A 251 -1.99 1.20 -6.32
CA ASP A 251 -0.64 1.60 -5.89
C ASP A 251 -0.53 1.63 -4.36
N ASP A 252 -1.56 2.10 -3.67
CA ASP A 252 -1.59 2.10 -2.19
C ASP A 252 -1.45 0.67 -1.65
N LEU A 253 -2.23 -0.26 -2.21
CA LEU A 253 -2.21 -1.68 -1.81
C LEU A 253 -0.92 -2.38 -2.20
N ALA A 254 -0.34 -2.01 -3.35
CA ALA A 254 0.95 -2.51 -3.78
C ALA A 254 2.06 -2.14 -2.81
N LEU A 255 2.05 -0.92 -2.25
CA LEU A 255 3.02 -0.47 -1.25
C LEU A 255 2.87 -1.11 0.14
N GLY A 256 1.78 -1.83 0.37
CA GLY A 256 1.46 -2.48 1.65
C GLY A 256 2.65 -3.20 2.31
N PRO A 257 3.34 -4.15 1.64
CA PRO A 257 4.50 -4.84 2.20
C PRO A 257 5.63 -3.91 2.63
N TYR A 258 5.89 -2.85 1.85
CA TYR A 258 6.90 -1.86 2.21
C TYR A 258 6.49 -1.11 3.47
N VAL A 259 5.24 -0.61 3.54
CA VAL A 259 4.68 0.09 4.70
C VAL A 259 4.75 -0.79 5.95
N LEU A 260 4.36 -2.06 5.84
CA LEU A 260 4.45 -3.04 6.92
C LEU A 260 5.89 -3.19 7.41
N MET A 261 6.83 -3.46 6.49
CA MET A 261 8.22 -3.68 6.89
C MET A 261 8.82 -2.43 7.53
N TYR A 262 8.53 -1.26 7.00
CA TYR A 262 8.99 0.01 7.56
C TYR A 262 8.42 0.25 8.96
N GLN A 263 7.11 0.01 9.17
CA GLN A 263 6.47 0.10 10.49
C GLN A 263 7.10 -0.85 11.51
N LEU A 264 7.40 -2.09 11.13
CA LEU A 264 8.04 -3.07 12.01
C LEU A 264 9.46 -2.63 12.40
N LEU A 265 10.21 -2.04 11.47
CA LEU A 265 11.53 -1.50 11.76
C LEU A 265 11.45 -0.38 12.79
N LEU A 266 10.57 0.60 12.57
CA LEU A 266 10.40 1.74 13.49
C LEU A 266 10.00 1.31 14.91
N LEU A 267 9.17 0.26 15.03
CA LEU A 267 8.69 -0.22 16.33
C LEU A 267 9.70 -1.12 17.06
N PHE A 268 10.44 -1.95 16.33
CA PHE A 268 11.14 -3.09 16.94
C PHE A 268 12.61 -3.22 16.59
N TRP A 269 13.12 -2.44 15.62
CA TRP A 269 14.52 -2.53 15.25
C TRP A 269 15.40 -1.70 16.18
N ASN A 270 16.04 -2.39 17.13
CA ASN A 270 16.88 -1.80 18.17
C ASN A 270 18.13 -1.03 17.69
N LYS A 271 18.45 -1.07 16.40
CA LYS A 271 19.58 -0.31 15.81
C LYS A 271 19.17 1.07 15.30
N LEU A 272 17.87 1.36 15.20
CA LEU A 272 17.41 2.73 14.97
C LEU A 272 17.79 3.56 16.18
N ARG A 273 18.77 4.44 16.00
CA ARG A 273 19.17 5.36 17.06
C ARG A 273 18.14 6.47 17.14
N LYS A 274 17.72 6.77 18.37
CA LYS A 274 16.95 7.97 18.63
C LYS A 274 17.82 9.18 18.31
N GLU A 275 17.32 10.02 17.41
CA GLU A 275 17.99 11.25 17.03
C GLU A 275 18.00 12.23 18.21
N SER A 276 19.16 12.83 18.48
CA SER A 276 19.35 13.75 19.61
C SER A 276 18.77 15.15 19.35
N SER A 277 18.42 15.45 18.09
CA SER A 277 18.01 16.79 17.64
C SER A 277 16.69 16.73 16.88
N ILE A 278 15.88 17.79 17.01
CA ILE A 278 14.63 17.97 16.28
C ILE A 278 14.96 18.21 14.81
N THR A 279 14.29 17.49 13.91
CA THR A 279 14.38 17.72 12.47
C THR A 279 13.06 18.22 11.90
N TYR A 280 13.19 19.01 10.84
CA TYR A 280 12.08 19.62 10.11
C TYR A 280 12.09 19.02 8.70
N ARG A 281 10.95 18.50 8.24
CA ARG A 281 10.75 18.16 6.82
C ARG A 281 9.91 19.24 6.17
N ARG A 282 10.25 19.60 4.93
CA ARG A 282 9.42 20.51 4.13
C ARG A 282 8.14 19.79 3.77
N MET A 283 7.02 20.49 3.90
CA MET A 283 5.71 19.97 3.51
C MET A 283 5.05 20.92 2.54
N ARG A 284 4.46 20.34 1.49
CA ARG A 284 3.54 21.05 0.63
C ARG A 284 2.14 20.91 1.23
N VAL A 285 1.57 22.04 1.60
CA VAL A 285 0.20 22.12 2.11
C VAL A 285 -0.63 22.84 1.05
N SER A 286 -1.82 22.32 0.74
CA SER A 286 -2.76 23.02 -0.14
C SER A 286 -3.29 24.27 0.56
N ALA A 287 -3.71 25.29 -0.20
CA ALA A 287 -4.31 26.50 0.38
C ALA A 287 -5.52 26.15 1.27
N THR A 288 -6.36 25.21 0.81
CA THR A 288 -7.54 24.72 1.54
C THR A 288 -7.17 23.99 2.84
N ASP A 289 -6.09 23.22 2.88
CA ASP A 289 -5.63 22.60 4.12
C ASP A 289 -5.02 23.62 5.08
N LEU A 290 -4.35 24.67 4.57
CA LEU A 290 -3.80 25.74 5.40
C LEU A 290 -4.91 26.48 6.16
N GLU A 291 -6.07 26.70 5.55
CA GLU A 291 -7.24 27.32 6.19
C GLU A 291 -7.79 26.50 7.38
N LYS A 292 -7.60 25.17 7.37
CA LYS A 292 -7.98 24.29 8.48
C LYS A 292 -7.02 24.37 9.66
N TYR A 293 -5.85 24.99 9.49
CA TYR A 293 -4.84 25.11 10.54
C TYR A 293 -5.17 26.29 11.46
N GLN A 294 -5.81 25.99 12.60
CA GLN A 294 -6.10 26.97 13.65
C GLN A 294 -5.21 26.77 14.88
N VAL A 295 -4.82 27.88 15.53
CA VAL A 295 -4.06 27.86 16.78
C VAL A 295 -4.79 27.00 17.82
N GLY A 296 -4.08 26.06 18.44
CA GLY A 296 -4.63 25.13 19.44
C GLY A 296 -5.11 23.79 18.88
N THR A 297 -5.12 23.60 17.56
CA THR A 297 -5.52 22.33 16.96
C THR A 297 -4.41 21.27 17.07
N LYS A 298 -4.77 20.07 17.52
CA LYS A 298 -3.88 18.89 17.54
C LYS A 298 -4.13 18.04 16.30
N PHE A 299 -3.07 17.68 15.60
CA PHE A 299 -3.15 16.89 14.37
C PHE A 299 -2.30 15.63 14.47
N ALA A 300 -2.76 14.55 13.83
CA ALA A 300 -1.93 13.38 13.58
C ALA A 300 -1.30 13.50 12.19
N TRP A 301 0.03 13.54 12.15
CA TRP A 301 0.79 13.40 10.91
C TRP A 301 1.00 11.92 10.61
N MET A 302 0.49 11.47 9.45
CA MET A 302 0.65 10.09 8.96
C MET A 302 1.82 9.95 7.99
N SER A 303 2.81 10.85 8.10
CA SER A 303 4.12 10.69 7.47
C SER A 303 5.07 10.16 8.54
N PHE A 304 5.81 9.10 8.24
CA PHE A 304 6.86 8.62 9.13
C PHE A 304 7.97 9.67 9.21
N VAL A 305 7.94 10.59 10.17
CA VAL A 305 8.97 11.62 10.25
C VAL A 305 10.26 10.99 10.79
N SER A 306 11.15 10.55 9.90
CA SER A 306 12.55 10.25 10.23
C SER A 306 13.41 11.46 9.88
N SER A 307 14.18 11.96 10.83
CA SER A 307 15.28 12.90 10.63
C SER A 307 16.32 12.36 9.64
N SER A 308 16.81 13.17 8.70
CA SER A 308 18.19 13.09 8.20
C SER A 308 18.50 14.33 7.35
N VAL A 309 19.69 14.94 7.50
CA VAL A 309 20.28 15.78 6.44
C VAL A 309 21.79 15.57 6.39
N THR A 310 22.30 15.36 5.18
CA THR A 310 23.71 15.42 4.78
C THR A 310 24.28 16.83 4.89
N ASN A 311 25.48 16.95 5.44
CA ASN A 311 26.25 18.19 5.53
C ASN A 311 26.28 18.99 4.20
N ARG A 312 25.44 20.03 4.09
CA ARG A 312 25.68 21.15 3.18
C ARG A 312 25.69 22.44 3.99
N THR A 313 26.78 23.16 3.82
CA THR A 313 27.08 24.47 4.38
C THR A 313 25.94 25.46 4.12
N PRO A 314 25.65 26.38 5.06
CA PRO A 314 24.46 27.21 5.00
C PRO A 314 24.62 28.31 3.94
N ASP A 315 23.71 28.31 2.95
CA ASP A 315 23.54 29.47 2.07
C ASP A 315 22.46 30.39 2.65
N ARG A 316 22.86 31.63 2.92
CA ARG A 316 21.99 32.68 3.47
C ARG A 316 21.22 33.30 2.32
N THR A 317 19.99 32.87 2.07
CA THR A 317 18.91 33.67 1.45
C THR A 317 17.69 32.80 1.16
N ASN A 318 16.65 32.85 2.01
CA ASN A 318 15.27 33.08 1.56
C ASN A 318 14.30 33.17 2.74
N THR A 319 13.56 34.27 2.72
CA THR A 319 12.39 34.63 3.52
C THR A 319 11.17 33.76 3.13
N ASP A 320 10.23 33.62 4.07
CA ASP A 320 8.88 33.04 3.94
C ASP A 320 8.73 31.50 3.86
N GLN A 321 9.18 30.79 4.89
CA GLN A 321 8.64 29.46 5.24
C GLN A 321 8.41 29.33 6.75
N THR A 322 7.17 29.10 7.15
CA THR A 322 6.80 28.77 8.54
C THR A 322 7.29 27.36 8.86
N ASN A 323 8.41 27.25 9.59
CA ASN A 323 8.97 25.98 10.03
C ASN A 323 8.20 25.47 11.26
N ILE A 324 7.57 24.30 11.16
CA ILE A 324 6.80 23.67 12.24
C ILE A 324 7.61 22.51 12.83
N SER A 325 7.89 22.58 14.15
CA SER A 325 8.65 21.57 14.91
C SER A 325 7.70 20.58 15.58
N LEU A 326 7.85 19.26 15.38
CA LEU A 326 7.03 18.28 16.11
C LEU A 326 7.75 16.97 16.45
N LYS A 327 7.37 16.42 17.60
CA LYS A 327 7.89 15.24 18.31
C LYS A 327 6.92 14.07 18.09
N LEU A 328 7.42 12.91 17.66
CA LEU A 328 6.64 11.66 17.61
C LEU A 328 6.54 11.03 19.01
N ILE A 329 5.39 10.43 19.32
CA ILE A 329 5.12 9.61 20.51
C ILE A 329 5.56 8.18 20.22
#